data_AF-R6DAN1-F1
#
_entry.id   AF-R6DAN1-F1
#
_cell.length_a   1.000
_cell.length_b   1.000
_cell.length_c   1.000
_cell.angle_alpha   90.00
_cell.angle_beta   90.00
_cell.angle_gamma   90.00
#
_symmetry.space_group_name_H-M   'P 1'
#
loop_
_entity.id
_entity.type
_entity.pdbx_description
1 polymer ?
#
loop_
_entity_poly.entity_id
_entity_poly.type
_entity_poly.pdbx_seq_one_letter_code
_entity_poly.pdbx_strand_id
1 'polypeptide(L)' 'MESLSTSGYRAEIGTNGYFILKHSVGSIPHGVEIDVPLNYADYYFLEALKRKKDIGR' A
#
# COMPACT_ATOMS: atom_id res chain seq x y z
N MET A 1 7.20 1.42 8.92
CA MET A 1 6.54 2.14 7.80
C MET A 1 7.54 3.07 7.11
N GLU A 2 8.75 2.58 6.80
CA GLU A 2 9.78 3.40 6.13
C GLU A 2 9.82 3.05 4.64
N SER A 3 10.04 1.78 4.28
CA SER A 3 10.08 1.33 2.88
C SER A 3 8.79 1.61 2.11
N LEU A 4 7.63 1.28 2.69
CA LEU A 4 6.33 1.51 2.05
C LEU A 4 5.98 3.01 1.89
N SER A 5 6.66 3.91 2.59
CA SER A 5 6.47 5.36 2.46
C SER A 5 7.34 5.98 1.36
N THR A 6 8.28 5.22 0.77
CA THR A 6 9.15 5.69 -0.33
C THR A 6 8.41 5.70 -1.67
N SER A 7 8.92 6.46 -2.63
CA SER A 7 8.39 6.50 -4.01
C SER A 7 8.44 5.14 -4.74
N GLY A 8 9.23 4.18 -4.24
CA GLY A 8 9.24 2.82 -4.74
C GLY A 8 7.90 2.11 -4.55
N TYR A 9 7.18 2.39 -3.45
CA TYR A 9 5.93 1.72 -3.11
C TYR A 9 4.73 2.65 -3.00
N ARG A 10 4.92 3.88 -2.53
CA ARG A 10 3.86 4.87 -2.40
C ARG A 10 3.64 5.60 -3.72
N ALA A 11 2.39 5.73 -4.12
CA ALA A 11 1.99 6.48 -5.30
C ALA A 11 2.12 7.99 -5.07
N GLU A 12 2.36 8.72 -6.16
CA GLU A 12 2.25 10.17 -6.17
C GLU A 12 0.78 10.60 -6.05
N ILE A 13 0.54 11.78 -5.48
CA ILE A 13 -0.82 12.28 -5.25
C ILE A 13 -1.55 12.44 -6.59
N GLY A 14 -2.77 11.91 -6.67
CA GLY A 14 -3.59 11.97 -7.89
C GLY A 14 -3.27 10.91 -8.94
N THR A 15 -2.31 10.02 -8.68
CA THR A 15 -1.95 8.91 -9.57
C THR A 15 -2.51 7.57 -9.09
N ASN A 16 -2.18 6.46 -9.77
CA ASN A 16 -2.46 5.09 -9.34
C ASN A 16 -3.95 4.82 -9.02
N GLY A 17 -4.89 5.44 -9.75
CA GLY A 17 -6.32 5.30 -9.47
C GLY A 17 -6.75 5.77 -8.07
N TYR A 18 -5.95 6.67 -7.46
CA TYR A 18 -6.08 7.15 -6.08
C TYR A 18 -5.79 6.12 -4.98
N PHE A 19 -5.23 4.96 -5.34
CA PHE A 19 -4.64 4.04 -4.36
C PHE A 19 -3.31 4.57 -3.82
N ILE A 20 -3.04 4.34 -2.54
CA ILE A 20 -1.86 4.83 -1.82
C ILE A 20 -0.64 4.00 -2.17
N LEU A 21 -0.76 2.67 -2.17
CA LEU A 21 0.33 1.74 -2.45
C LEU A 21 0.25 1.14 -3.85
N LYS A 22 1.43 0.92 -4.42
CA LYS A 22 1.69 0.17 -5.64
C LYS A 22 2.16 -1.24 -5.29
N HIS A 23 2.26 -2.10 -6.31
CA HIS A 23 2.97 -3.38 -6.22
C HIS A 23 2.41 -4.38 -5.20
N SER A 24 1.09 -4.50 -5.15
CA SER A 24 0.44 -5.59 -4.41
C SER A 24 0.16 -6.78 -5.33
N VAL A 25 -0.04 -7.94 -4.71
CA VAL A 25 -0.36 -9.17 -5.44
C VAL A 25 -1.51 -9.91 -4.75
N GLY A 26 -2.59 -10.19 -5.48
CA GLY A 26 -3.72 -10.97 -4.99
C GLY A 26 -3.47 -12.47 -5.09
N SER A 27 -3.31 -13.01 -6.30
CA SER A 27 -3.05 -14.44 -6.48
C SER A 27 -2.20 -14.75 -7.73
N ILE A 28 -0.89 -14.88 -7.52
CA ILE A 28 0.06 -15.35 -8.57
C ILE A 28 -0.35 -16.71 -9.15
N PRO A 29 -0.71 -17.73 -8.35
CA PRO A 29 -1.04 -19.05 -8.90
C PRO A 29 -2.22 -19.04 -9.87
N HIS A 30 -3.17 -18.10 -9.69
CA HIS A 30 -4.36 -17.97 -10.54
C HIS A 30 -4.21 -16.89 -11.61
N GLY A 31 -3.07 -16.22 -11.69
CA GLY A 31 -2.83 -15.18 -12.70
C GLY A 31 -3.66 -13.90 -12.50
N VAL A 32 -4.15 -13.63 -11.29
CA VAL A 32 -5.02 -12.48 -11.00
C VAL A 32 -4.35 -11.50 -10.05
N GLU A 33 -4.60 -10.22 -10.29
CA GLU A 33 -4.11 -9.12 -9.46
C GLU A 33 -2.59 -9.18 -9.25
N ILE A 34 -1.82 -9.27 -10.33
CA ILE A 34 -0.35 -9.29 -10.28
C ILE A 34 0.17 -7.87 -10.48
N ASP A 35 0.95 -7.38 -9.52
CA ASP A 35 1.60 -6.07 -9.56
C ASP A 35 0.63 -4.90 -9.76
N VAL A 36 -0.46 -4.92 -9.00
CA VAL A 36 -1.55 -3.92 -9.04
C VAL A 36 -1.77 -3.32 -7.64
N PRO A 37 -2.40 -2.14 -7.52
CA PRO A 37 -2.88 -1.68 -6.23
C PRO A 37 -4.03 -2.54 -5.69
N LEU A 38 -4.13 -2.67 -4.37
CA LEU A 38 -5.19 -3.42 -3.68
C LEU A 38 -5.72 -2.62 -2.50
N ASN A 39 -7.05 -2.52 -2.38
CA ASN A 39 -7.71 -1.69 -1.36
C ASN A 39 -7.36 -2.10 0.08
N TYR A 40 -7.21 -3.40 0.34
CA TYR A 40 -6.83 -3.90 1.65
C TYR A 40 -5.36 -3.59 2.00
N ALA A 41 -4.48 -3.44 1.02
CA ALA A 41 -3.10 -3.01 1.26
C ALA A 41 -3.09 -1.56 1.80
N ASP A 42 -3.89 -0.68 1.20
CA ASP A 42 -4.05 0.71 1.66
C ASP A 42 -4.69 0.79 3.04
N TYR A 43 -5.72 -0.03 3.31
CA TYR A 43 -6.36 -0.12 4.63
C TYR A 43 -5.32 -0.43 5.72
N TYR A 44 -4.55 -1.50 5.55
CA TYR A 44 -3.55 -1.90 6.56
C TYR A 44 -2.36 -0.95 6.62
N PHE A 45 -2.00 -0.28 5.51
CA PHE A 45 -1.00 0.78 5.52
C PHE A 45 -1.41 1.93 6.44
N LEU A 46 -2.64 2.45 6.28
CA LEU A 46 -3.18 3.50 7.14
C LEU A 46 -3.34 3.05 8.59
N GLU A 47 -3.80 1.82 8.81
CA GLU A 47 -3.91 1.25 10.16
C GLU A 47 -2.54 1.15 10.85
N ALA A 48 -1.50 0.71 10.13
CA ALA A 48 -0.14 0.62 10.66
C ALA A 48 0.43 2.02 10.97
N LEU A 49 0.18 3.02 10.12
CA LEU A 49 0.56 4.41 10.39
C LEU A 49 -0.16 4.95 11.63
N LYS A 50 -1.45 4.68 11.78
CA LYS A 50 -2.23 5.05 12.97
C LYS A 50 -1.66 4.40 14.23
N ARG A 51 -1.43 3.09 14.23
CA ARG A 51 -0.84 2.36 15.36
C ARG A 51 0.55 2.90 15.71
N LYS A 52 1.39 3.21 14.72
CA LYS A 52 2.70 3.83 14.95
C LYS A 52 2.57 5.16 15.67
N LYS A 53 1.68 6.04 15.18
CA LYS A 53 1.38 7.33 15.81
C LYS A 53 0.88 7.18 17.24
N ASP A 54 -0.02 6.24 17.50
CA ASP A 54 -0.62 6.01 18.82
C ASP A 54 0.40 5.45 19.83
N ILE A 55 1.41 4.70 19.37
CA ILE A 55 2.53 4.19 20.19
C ILE A 55 3.58 5.29 20.51
N GLY A 56 3.46 6.49 19.91
CA GLY A 56 4.38 7.60 20.18
C GLY A 56 5.75 7.46 19.51
N ARG A 57 5.84 6.72 18.41
CA ARG A 57 7.06 6.58 17.58
C ARG A 57 6.90 7.20 16.19
#